data_AF-A0A835QGJ6-F1
#
_entry.id   AF-A0A835QGJ6-F1
#
_cell.length_a   1.000
_cell.length_b   1.000
_cell.length_c   1.000
_cell.angle_alpha   90.00
_cell.angle_beta   90.00
_cell.angle_gamma   90.00
#
_symmetry.space_group_name_H-M   'P 1'
#
loop_
_entity.id
_entity.type
_entity.pdbx_description
1 polymer ?
#
loop_
_entity_poly.entity_id
_entity_poly.type
_entity_poly.pdbx_seq_one_letter_code
_entity_poly.pdbx_strand_id
1 'polypeptide(L)'
;MVQEARNSGSLEEESLRVQLLIDMASAAKWSEREDKEFERALAKYGEHTPDRWEKVAAAVGGGKTAVEVFLHYKLLLDDINSIESGHVPFPNYRTPPSAPAGGFLGPEHHRGLMYMKLR
;
A
#
# COMPACT_ATOMS: atom_id res chain seq x y z
N MET A 1 -8.46 -38.33 34.76
CA MET A 1 -7.68 -38.28 33.51
C MET A 1 -8.63 -37.93 32.38
N VAL A 2 -8.68 -36.66 31.98
CA VAL A 2 -9.18 -36.26 30.66
C VAL A 2 -8.15 -35.29 30.12
N GLN A 3 -7.46 -35.71 29.06
CA GLN A 3 -6.47 -34.89 28.37
C GLN A 3 -7.18 -33.72 27.66
N GLU A 4 -7.12 -32.54 28.25
CA GLU A 4 -7.28 -31.27 27.52
C GLU A 4 -5.96 -30.93 26.84
N ALA A 5 -5.74 -31.50 25.66
CA ALA A 5 -4.65 -31.10 24.80
C ALA A 5 -5.21 -30.79 23.42
N ARG A 6 -4.79 -29.63 22.88
CA ARG A 6 -4.84 -29.19 21.47
C ARG A 6 -5.94 -28.20 21.10
N ASN A 7 -5.83 -26.95 21.55
CA ASN A 7 -6.05 -25.80 20.67
C ASN A 7 -5.34 -24.53 21.18
N SER A 8 -4.05 -24.62 21.47
CA SER A 8 -3.19 -23.45 21.70
C SER A 8 -2.17 -23.35 20.57
N GLY A 9 -2.65 -23.21 19.33
CA GLY A 9 -1.83 -22.60 18.29
C GLY A 9 -1.67 -21.14 18.69
N SER A 10 -0.52 -20.81 19.27
CA SER A 10 -0.22 -19.51 19.85
C SER A 10 -0.51 -18.38 18.85
N LEU A 11 -1.11 -17.28 19.30
CA LEU A 11 -1.32 -16.06 18.50
C LEU A 11 -0.01 -15.57 17.85
N GLU A 12 1.13 -15.89 18.45
CA GLU A 12 2.45 -15.60 17.92
C GLU A 12 2.78 -16.46 16.68
N GLU A 13 2.38 -17.74 16.65
CA GLU A 13 2.56 -18.60 15.47
C GLU A 13 1.65 -18.16 14.32
N GLU A 14 0.44 -17.70 14.62
CA GLU A 14 -0.46 -17.12 13.62
C GLU A 14 0.08 -15.79 13.07
N SER A 15 0.64 -14.94 13.95
CA SER A 15 1.31 -13.70 13.57
C SER A 15 2.54 -13.95 12.69
N LEU A 16 3.37 -14.94 13.03
CA LEU A 16 4.53 -15.32 12.23
C LEU A 16 4.13 -15.87 10.87
N ARG A 17 3.02 -16.64 10.80
CA ARG A 17 2.47 -17.13 9.53
C ARG A 17 1.94 -16.00 8.66
N VAL A 18 1.24 -15.03 9.24
CA VAL A 18 0.76 -13.85 8.50
C VAL A 18 1.93 -13.01 8.00
N GLN A 19 2.94 -12.77 8.83
CA GLN A 19 4.15 -12.03 8.43
C GLN A 19 4.87 -12.74 7.27
N LEU A 20 5.05 -14.06 7.36
CA LEU A 20 5.68 -14.83 6.29
C LEU A 20 4.91 -14.73 4.96
N LEU A 21 3.57 -14.72 5.01
CA LEU A 21 2.74 -14.53 3.82
C LEU A 21 2.90 -13.12 3.23
N ILE A 22 3.01 -12.10 4.06
CA ILE A 22 3.27 -10.71 3.63
C ILE A 22 4.64 -10.62 2.95
N ASP A 23 5.68 -11.25 3.50
CA ASP A 23 7.02 -11.27 2.90
C ASP A 23 7.05 -12.03 1.56
N MET A 24 6.26 -13.09 1.43
CA MET A 24 6.09 -13.77 0.15
C MET A 24 5.34 -12.93 -0.88
N ALA A 25 4.36 -12.13 -0.44
CA ALA A 25 3.62 -11.22 -1.31
C ALA A 25 4.45 -10.00 -1.73
N SER A 26 5.32 -9.48 -0.87
CA SER A 26 6.26 -8.41 -1.24
C SER A 26 7.32 -8.91 -2.22
N ALA A 27 7.71 -10.19 -2.13
CA ALA A 27 8.55 -10.84 -3.13
C ALA A 27 7.81 -11.15 -4.45
N ALA A 28 6.47 -11.15 -4.44
CA ALA A 28 5.69 -11.35 -5.66
C ALA A 28 5.85 -10.15 -6.59
N LYS A 29 6.18 -10.44 -7.85
CA LYS A 29 6.48 -9.40 -8.84
C LYS A 29 5.16 -8.77 -9.32
N TRP A 30 4.82 -7.62 -8.76
CA TRP A 30 3.76 -6.75 -9.27
C TRP A 30 4.34 -5.85 -10.35
N SER A 31 3.80 -5.96 -11.56
CA SER A 31 4.11 -5.00 -12.62
C SER A 31 3.38 -3.69 -12.39
N GLU A 32 3.92 -2.59 -12.90
CA GLU A 32 3.24 -1.29 -12.83
C GLU A 32 1.82 -1.33 -13.41
N ARG A 33 1.59 -2.18 -14.44
CA ARG A 33 0.27 -2.32 -15.03
C ARG A 33 -0.71 -2.99 -14.07
N GLU A 34 -0.29 -4.06 -13.41
CA GLU A 34 -1.10 -4.76 -12.41
C GLU A 34 -1.38 -3.86 -11.21
N ASP A 35 -0.38 -3.13 -10.73
CA ASP A 35 -0.56 -2.17 -9.65
C ASP A 35 -1.55 -1.08 -10.06
N LYS A 36 -1.41 -0.54 -11.28
CA LYS A 36 -2.33 0.46 -11.84
C LYS A 36 -3.77 -0.03 -11.91
N GLU A 37 -3.99 -1.27 -12.36
CA GLU A 37 -5.31 -1.88 -12.36
C GLU A 37 -5.83 -2.17 -10.95
N PHE A 38 -4.95 -2.55 -10.02
CA PHE A 38 -5.31 -2.83 -8.64
C PHE A 38 -5.91 -1.60 -7.95
N GLU A 39 -5.27 -0.43 -8.03
CA GLU A 39 -5.85 0.79 -7.47
C GLU A 39 -7.17 1.18 -8.15
N ARG A 40 -7.27 1.03 -9.48
CA ARG A 40 -8.54 1.26 -10.19
C ARG A 40 -9.65 0.34 -9.69
N ALA A 41 -9.31 -0.93 -9.45
CA ALA A 41 -10.23 -1.90 -8.92
C ALA A 41 -10.62 -1.60 -7.47
N LEU A 42 -9.69 -1.13 -6.63
CA LEU A 42 -9.99 -0.67 -5.26
C LEU A 42 -10.96 0.52 -5.26
N ALA A 43 -10.79 1.47 -6.18
CA ALA A 43 -11.69 2.61 -6.33
C ALA A 43 -13.10 2.20 -6.80
N LYS A 44 -13.17 1.14 -7.62
CA LYS A 44 -14.44 0.59 -8.12
C LYS A 44 -15.17 -0.27 -7.07
N TYR A 45 -14.42 -1.09 -6.33
CA TYR A 45 -14.95 -2.02 -5.34
C TYR A 45 -14.63 -1.50 -3.93
N GLY A 46 -15.57 -0.73 -3.38
CA GLY A 46 -15.47 -0.20 -2.02
C GLY A 46 -15.51 -1.28 -0.94
N GLU A 47 -15.32 -0.87 0.32
CA GLU A 47 -15.17 -1.76 1.48
C GLU A 47 -16.39 -2.64 1.76
N HIS A 48 -17.59 -2.20 1.38
CA HIS A 48 -18.83 -2.95 1.58
C HIS A 48 -19.16 -3.92 0.43
N THR A 49 -18.24 -4.10 -0.52
CA THR A 49 -18.46 -5.00 -1.66
C THR A 49 -18.28 -6.45 -1.20
N PRO A 50 -19.29 -7.33 -1.33
CA PRO A 50 -19.10 -8.76 -1.08
C PRO A 50 -18.10 -9.32 -2.10
N ASP A 51 -17.25 -10.24 -1.65
CA ASP A 51 -16.21 -10.88 -2.47
C ASP A 51 -15.28 -9.85 -3.14
N ARG A 52 -15.01 -8.74 -2.43
CA ARG A 52 -14.19 -7.62 -2.91
C ARG A 52 -12.89 -8.10 -3.55
N TRP A 53 -12.15 -8.96 -2.85
CA TRP A 53 -10.82 -9.41 -3.28
C TRP A 53 -10.87 -10.31 -4.52
N GLU A 54 -11.91 -11.12 -4.68
CA GLU A 54 -12.12 -11.92 -5.89
C GLU A 54 -12.43 -11.03 -7.09
N LYS A 55 -13.27 -10.00 -6.89
CA LYS A 55 -13.59 -9.02 -7.93
C LYS A 55 -12.39 -8.14 -8.31
N VAL A 56 -11.58 -7.77 -7.34
CA VAL A 56 -10.32 -7.03 -7.56
C VAL A 56 -9.33 -7.92 -8.30
N ALA A 57 -9.11 -9.17 -7.89
CA ALA A 57 -8.26 -10.12 -8.59
C ALA A 57 -8.69 -10.32 -10.05
N ALA A 58 -9.99 -10.49 -10.29
CA ALA A 58 -10.54 -10.59 -11.64
C ALA A 58 -10.32 -9.32 -12.47
N ALA A 59 -10.36 -8.12 -11.85
CA ALA A 59 -10.17 -6.85 -12.53
C ALA A 59 -8.69 -6.53 -12.81
N VAL A 60 -7.78 -6.88 -11.90
CA VAL A 60 -6.32 -6.76 -12.10
C VAL A 60 -5.88 -7.65 -13.27
N GLY A 61 -6.49 -8.84 -13.39
CA GLY A 61 -6.11 -9.82 -14.39
C GLY A 61 -4.73 -10.42 -14.11
N GLY A 62 -4.13 -11.10 -15.09
CA GLY A 62 -2.78 -11.63 -14.97
C GLY A 62 -2.62 -12.86 -14.06
N GLY A 63 -3.73 -13.45 -13.60
CA GLY A 63 -3.71 -14.69 -12.80
C GLY A 63 -3.44 -14.48 -11.31
N LYS A 64 -3.48 -13.23 -10.82
CA LYS A 64 -3.39 -12.93 -9.39
C LYS A 64 -4.58 -13.52 -8.63
N THR A 65 -4.32 -14.05 -7.44
CA THR A 65 -5.32 -14.63 -6.56
C THR A 65 -5.89 -13.59 -5.59
N ALA A 66 -7.07 -13.85 -5.04
CA ALA A 66 -7.67 -12.97 -4.02
C ALA A 66 -6.77 -12.81 -2.78
N VAL A 67 -5.99 -13.84 -2.43
CA VAL A 67 -5.04 -13.81 -1.31
C VAL A 67 -3.88 -12.86 -1.61
N GLU A 68 -3.27 -12.95 -2.80
CA GLU A 68 -2.19 -12.04 -3.20
C GLU A 68 -2.66 -10.58 -3.25
N VAL A 69 -3.87 -10.34 -3.75
CA VAL A 69 -4.48 -9.00 -3.79
C VAL A 69 -4.71 -8.47 -2.36
N PHE A 70 -5.19 -9.30 -1.45
CA PHE A 70 -5.40 -8.91 -0.05
C PHE A 70 -4.07 -8.59 0.65
N LEU A 71 -3.03 -9.39 0.42
CA LEU A 71 -1.70 -9.14 0.98
C LEU A 71 -1.08 -7.86 0.41
N HIS A 72 -1.24 -7.60 -0.89
CA HIS A 72 -0.81 -6.35 -1.52
C HIS A 72 -1.55 -5.14 -0.94
N TYR A 73 -2.85 -5.27 -0.66
CA TYR A 73 -3.61 -4.24 0.05
C TYR A 73 -3.09 -4.00 1.48
N LYS A 74 -2.69 -5.07 2.20
CA LYS A 74 -2.11 -4.94 3.54
C LYS A 74 -0.78 -4.19 3.53
N LEU A 75 0.08 -4.47 2.56
CA LEU A 75 1.32 -3.72 2.36
C LEU A 75 1.04 -2.24 2.08
N LEU A 76 0.09 -1.94 1.20
CA LEU A 76 -0.32 -0.56 0.92
C LEU A 76 -0.80 0.18 2.17
N LEU A 77 -1.57 -0.47 3.05
CA LEU A 77 -2.00 0.13 4.31
C LEU A 77 -0.85 0.39 5.27
N ASP A 78 0.12 -0.54 5.34
CA ASP A 78 1.29 -0.38 6.20
C ASP A 78 2.19 0.76 5.72
N ASP A 79 2.36 0.90 4.41
CA ASP A 79 3.04 2.04 3.79
C ASP A 79 2.34 3.36 4.12
N ILE A 80 1.01 3.43 3.98
CA ILE A 80 0.23 4.63 4.34
C ILE A 80 0.40 4.97 5.82
N ASN A 81 0.26 3.98 6.70
CA ASN A 81 0.40 4.17 8.14
C ASN A 81 1.83 4.62 8.53
N SER A 82 2.85 4.11 7.83
CA SER A 82 4.24 4.54 8.00
C SER A 82 4.48 5.99 7.57
N ILE A 83 3.77 6.45 6.52
CA ILE A 83 3.80 7.85 6.08
C ILE A 83 3.07 8.75 7.08
N GLU A 84 1.87 8.37 7.52
CA GLU A 84 1.03 9.17 8.43
C GLU A 84 1.61 9.29 9.84
N SER A 85 2.31 8.26 10.32
CA SER A 85 3.02 8.28 11.62
C SER A 85 4.27 9.16 11.62
N GLY A 86 4.61 9.81 10.50
CA GLY A 86 5.74 10.72 10.39
C GLY A 86 7.10 10.02 10.38
N HIS A 87 7.14 8.72 10.06
CA HIS A 87 8.37 7.93 10.01
C HIS A 87 9.24 8.21 8.78
N VAL A 88 8.72 9.00 7.83
CA VAL A 88 9.50 9.51 6.69
C VAL A 88 9.91 10.95 6.99
N PRO A 89 11.20 11.24 7.22
CA PRO A 89 11.64 12.62 7.39
C PRO A 89 11.29 13.39 6.11
N PHE A 90 10.60 14.53 6.27
CA PHE A 90 10.33 15.41 5.15
C PHE A 90 11.64 15.72 4.42
N PRO A 91 11.72 15.49 3.09
CA PRO A 91 12.86 15.92 2.31
C PRO A 91 13.13 17.39 2.56
N ASN A 92 14.38 17.70 2.91
CA ASN A 92 14.80 19.07 3.14
C ASN A 92 14.82 19.80 1.79
N TYR A 93 13.68 20.34 1.37
CA TYR A 93 13.54 21.23 0.23
C TYR A 93 14.21 22.56 0.58
N ARG A 94 15.54 22.57 0.63
CA ARG A 94 16.30 23.82 0.66
C ARG A 94 15.90 24.62 -0.57
N THR A 95 15.05 25.60 -0.36
CA THR A 95 14.85 26.69 -1.31
C THR A 95 16.24 27.29 -1.59
N PRO A 96 16.69 27.35 -2.85
CA PRO A 96 17.92 28.07 -3.14
C PRO A 96 17.78 29.51 -2.61
N PRO A 97 18.84 30.10 -2.03
CA PRO A 97 18.78 31.44 -1.47
C PRO A 97 18.25 32.41 -2.53
N SER A 98 17.21 33.14 -2.15
CA SER A 98 16.54 34.17 -2.94
C SER A 98 17.54 34.98 -3.75
N ALA A 99 17.49 34.84 -5.08
CA ALA A 99 18.06 35.85 -5.97
C ALA A 99 17.33 37.19 -5.70
N PRO A 100 18.02 38.34 -5.81
CA PRO A 100 17.44 39.63 -5.50
C PRO A 100 16.31 39.97 -6.48
N ALA A 101 15.31 40.65 -5.92
CA ALA A 101 14.04 41.00 -6.55
C ALA A 101 14.19 41.61 -7.95
N GLY A 102 13.53 40.99 -8.93
CA GLY A 102 13.36 41.55 -10.27
C GLY A 102 12.90 40.50 -11.27
N GLY A 103 11.59 40.25 -11.33
CA GLY A 103 11.03 39.40 -12.39
C GLY A 103 9.72 38.74 -12.03
N PHE A 104 8.64 39.38 -12.47
CA PHE A 104 7.26 38.94 -12.41
C PHE A 104 7.03 37.58 -13.12
N LEU A 105 6.63 36.53 -12.40
CA LEU A 105 5.93 35.36 -12.97
C LEU A 105 4.99 34.74 -11.92
N GLY A 106 3.71 35.14 -11.99
CA GLY A 106 2.50 34.31 -11.78
C GLY A 106 2.15 33.81 -10.36
N PRO A 107 0.84 33.74 -10.01
CA PRO A 107 0.37 32.87 -8.94
C PRO A 107 0.46 31.40 -9.42
N GLU A 108 0.18 30.43 -8.56
CA GLU A 108 0.10 28.99 -8.89
C GLU A 108 1.44 28.22 -8.89
N HIS A 109 1.99 27.90 -7.70
CA HIS A 109 2.77 26.67 -7.54
C HIS A 109 2.21 25.88 -6.36
N HIS A 110 1.24 25.02 -6.69
CA HIS A 110 0.66 24.00 -5.83
C HIS A 110 1.76 23.08 -5.29
N ARG A 111 2.28 23.42 -4.11
CA ARG A 111 3.16 22.58 -3.30
C ARG A 111 2.32 21.45 -2.71
N GLY A 112 2.28 20.30 -3.36
CA GLY A 112 1.58 19.15 -2.77
C GLY A 112 1.52 17.85 -3.56
N LEU A 113 1.90 17.81 -4.84
CA LEU A 113 1.55 16.65 -5.68
C LEU A 113 2.74 15.80 -6.16
N MET A 114 3.97 16.09 -5.72
CA MET A 114 5.15 15.35 -6.19
C MET A 114 5.26 13.94 -5.61
N TYR A 115 4.51 13.61 -4.56
CA TYR A 115 4.52 12.27 -3.95
C TYR A 115 3.48 11.31 -4.53
N MET A 116 2.63 11.75 -5.46
CA MET A 116 1.70 10.87 -6.17
C MET A 116 2.31 10.18 -7.40
N LYS A 117 3.65 10.10 -7.47
CA LYS A 117 4.38 9.45 -8.58
C LYS A 117 5.36 8.38 -8.10
N LEU A 118 5.01 7.66 -7.05
CA LEU A 118 5.48 6.29 -6.91
C LEU A 118 4.45 5.37 -7.57
N ARG A 119 4.62 5.17 -8.88
CA ARG A 119 4.13 4.02 -9.66
C ARG A 119 5.01 3.81 -10.87
#